data_AF-A0AAN8LIN8-F1
#
_entry.id   AF-A0AAN8LIN8-F1
#
_cell.length_a   1.000
_cell.length_b   1.000
_cell.length_c   1.000
_cell.angle_alpha   90.00
_cell.angle_beta   90.00
_cell.angle_gamma   90.00
#
_symmetry.space_group_name_H-M   'P 1'
#
loop_
_entity.id
_entity.type
_entity.pdbx_description
1 polymer ?
#
loop_
_entity_poly.entity_id
_entity_poly.type
_entity_poly.pdbx_seq_one_letter_code
_entity_poly.pdbx_strand_id
1 'polypeptide(L)' 'MDKISTTVNIVDVVLPPEPKTREQFLQYSCQLTLDPNTAHTRLSLSEGNRKVTDTDQVQPYPVHPDRFTN' A
#
# COMPACT_ATOMS: atom_id res chain seq x y z
N MET A 1 36.81 -15.06 40.79
CA MET A 1 35.47 -14.76 40.25
C MET A 1 35.68 -14.12 38.90
N ASP A 2 35.44 -14.88 37.84
CA ASP A 2 35.72 -14.43 36.48
C ASP A 2 34.72 -13.34 36.08
N LYS A 3 35.26 -12.15 35.85
CA LYS A 3 34.49 -10.99 35.40
C LYS A 3 34.21 -11.19 33.92
N ILE A 4 33.04 -11.72 33.60
CA ILE A 4 32.54 -11.82 32.23
C ILE A 4 32.40 -10.38 31.71
N SER A 5 33.45 -9.91 31.04
CA SER A 5 33.44 -8.66 30.30
C SER A 5 32.74 -8.97 28.98
N THR A 6 31.41 -8.90 28.99
CA THR A 6 30.60 -9.06 27.78
C THR A 6 30.92 -7.91 26.85
N THR A 7 31.78 -8.15 25.86
CA THR A 7 31.88 -7.29 24.69
C THR A 7 30.59 -7.48 23.91
N VAL A 8 29.59 -6.66 24.21
CA VAL A 8 28.41 -6.51 23.35
C VAL A 8 28.93 -5.88 22.07
N ASN A 9 29.16 -6.70 21.05
CA ASN A 9 29.29 -6.20 19.68
C ASN A 9 27.93 -5.58 19.36
N ILE A 10 27.83 -4.27 19.55
CA ILE A 10 26.78 -3.45 18.98
C ILE A 10 27.00 -3.56 17.47
N VAL A 11 26.41 -4.59 16.86
CA VAL A 11 26.05 -4.53 15.45
C VAL A 11 25.06 -3.37 15.37
N ASP A 12 25.58 -2.18 15.14
CA ASP A 12 24.75 -1.06 14.70
C ASP A 12 24.00 -1.59 13.49
N VAL A 13 22.70 -1.79 13.67
CA VAL A 13 21.81 -2.14 12.56
C VAL A 13 21.74 -0.88 11.71
N VAL A 14 22.69 -0.75 10.79
CA VAL A 14 22.74 0.35 9.83
C VAL A 14 21.52 0.17 8.95
N LEU A 15 20.47 0.95 9.24
CA LEU A 15 19.29 1.01 8.39
C LEU A 15 19.69 1.58 7.03
N PRO A 16 19.11 1.07 5.93
CA PRO A 16 19.33 1.66 4.62
C PRO A 16 18.91 3.14 4.64
N PRO A 17 19.64 4.02 3.95
CA PRO A 17 19.30 5.44 3.90
C PRO A 17 17.92 5.62 3.27
N GLU A 18 17.16 6.58 3.80
CA GLU A 18 15.84 6.91 3.25
C GLU A 18 15.97 7.38 1.79
N PRO A 19 15.10 6.89 0.88
CA PRO A 19 15.07 7.33 -0.51
C PRO A 19 14.78 8.85 -0.60
N LYS A 20 15.50 9.56 -1.47
CA LYS A 20 15.34 11.00 -1.69
C LYS A 20 15.05 11.37 -3.13
N THR A 21 15.43 10.52 -4.09
CA THR A 21 15.17 10.74 -5.52
C THR A 21 14.06 9.82 -6.03
N ARG A 22 13.42 10.22 -7.13
CA ARG A 22 12.39 9.42 -7.79
C ARG A 22 12.88 8.02 -8.13
N GLU A 23 14.10 7.88 -8.62
CA GLU A 23 14.73 6.61 -9.01
C GLU A 23 14.92 5.68 -7.81
N GLN A 24 15.27 6.25 -6.65
CA GLN A 24 15.39 5.48 -5.41
C GLN A 24 14.02 4.99 -4.93
N PHE A 25 12.97 5.81 -5.03
CA PHE A 25 11.60 5.36 -4.71
C PHE A 25 11.09 4.31 -5.69
N LEU A 26 11.46 4.39 -6.97
CA LEU A 26 11.02 3.43 -7.98
C LEU A 26 11.51 2.00 -7.73
N GLN A 27 12.60 1.80 -6.96
CA GLN A 27 13.03 0.46 -6.53
C GLN A 27 11.95 -0.27 -5.71
N TYR A 28 11.06 0.47 -5.04
CA TYR A 28 9.96 -0.06 -4.24
C TYR A 28 8.61 0.02 -4.97
N SER A 29 8.61 0.36 -6.26
CA SER A 29 7.37 0.47 -7.02
C SER A 29 6.73 -0.90 -7.27
N CYS A 30 5.40 -0.92 -7.23
CA CYS A 30 4.61 -2.07 -7.62
C CYS A 30 3.40 -1.61 -8.42
N GLN A 31 2.81 -2.51 -9.20
CA GLN A 31 1.56 -2.23 -9.90
C GLN A 31 0.40 -2.41 -8.92
N LEU A 32 -0.31 -1.32 -8.66
CA LEU A 32 -1.51 -1.35 -7.82
C LEU A 32 -2.76 -1.56 -8.70
N THR A 33 -3.73 -2.27 -8.14
CA THR A 33 -5.07 -2.42 -8.69
C THR A 33 -6.09 -2.18 -7.59
N LEU A 34 -7.24 -1.62 -7.99
CA LEU A 34 -8.36 -1.40 -7.09
C LEU A 34 -9.23 -2.66 -6.99
N ASP A 35 -9.73 -2.91 -5.80
CA ASP A 35 -10.67 -3.99 -5.55
C ASP A 35 -12.11 -3.53 -5.91
N PRO A 36 -12.76 -4.12 -6.93
CA PRO A 36 -14.14 -3.78 -7.29
C PRO A 36 -15.15 -4.10 -6.19
N ASN A 37 -14.80 -4.97 -5.24
CA ASN A 37 -15.68 -5.34 -4.13
C ASN A 37 -15.76 -4.26 -3.05
N THR A 38 -14.73 -3.41 -2.94
CA THR A 38 -14.70 -2.33 -1.94
C THR A 38 -15.20 -0.99 -2.48
N ALA A 39 -15.11 -0.76 -3.80
CA ALA A 39 -15.48 0.49 -4.44
C ALA A 39 -16.92 0.95 -4.10
N HIS A 40 -17.08 2.19 -3.65
CA HIS A 40 -18.40 2.78 -3.43
C HIS A 40 -19.22 2.78 -4.74
N THR A 41 -20.54 2.63 -4.65
CA THR A 41 -21.41 2.42 -5.81
C THR A 41 -21.47 3.62 -6.77
N ARG A 42 -21.04 4.81 -6.35
CA ARG A 42 -20.89 5.99 -7.23
C ARG A 42 -19.56 6.05 -8.00
N LEU A 43 -18.61 5.16 -7.70
CA LEU A 43 -17.29 5.16 -8.32
C LEU A 43 -17.22 4.12 -9.45
N SER A 44 -16.87 4.54 -10.64
CA SER A 44 -16.60 3.64 -11.77
C SER A 44 -15.13 3.27 -11.85
N LEU A 45 -14.83 1.97 -11.90
CA LEU A 45 -13.48 1.46 -12.16
C LEU A 45 -13.26 1.24 -13.65
N SER A 46 -12.07 1.58 -14.15
CA SER A 46 -11.67 1.40 -15.55
C SER A 46 -10.17 1.12 -15.68
N GLU A 47 -9.70 0.88 -16.91
CA GLU A 47 -8.29 0.64 -17.25
C GLU A 47 -7.67 -0.55 -16.47
N GLY A 48 -8.46 -1.62 -16.30
CA GLY A 48 -8.07 -2.78 -15.49
C GLY A 48 -8.03 -2.45 -14.00
N ASN A 49 -9.03 -1.70 -13.51
CA ASN A 49 -9.15 -1.23 -12.13
C ASN A 49 -7.97 -0.37 -11.65
N ARG A 50 -7.36 0.40 -12.56
CA ARG A 50 -6.27 1.33 -12.24
C ARG A 50 -6.70 2.79 -12.24
N LYS A 51 -7.95 3.05 -12.62
CA LYS A 51 -8.55 4.38 -12.68
C LYS A 51 -9.94 4.35 -12.06
N VAL A 52 -10.22 5.36 -11.24
CA VAL A 52 -11.53 5.68 -10.65
C VAL A 52 -12.07 6.95 -11.29
N THR A 53 -13.38 6.99 -11.47
CA THR A 53 -14.12 8.20 -11.82
C THR A 53 -15.35 8.29 -10.93
N ASP A 54 -15.58 9.45 -10.32
CA ASP A 54 -16.84 9.71 -9.62
C ASP A 54 -17.95 9.97 -10.65
N THR A 55 -19.09 9.35 -10.41
CA THR A 55 -20.22 9.39 -11.35
C THR A 55 -21.52 9.64 -10.58
N ASP A 56 -22.46 10.30 -11.25
CA ASP A 56 -23.81 10.50 -10.71
C ASP A 56 -24.68 9.23 -10.82
N GLN A 57 -24.26 8.25 -11.62
CA GLN A 57 -24.95 6.98 -11.79
C GLN A 57 -24.46 5.94 -10.78
N VAL A 58 -25.40 5.16 -10.25
CA VAL A 58 -25.08 4.05 -9.36
C VAL A 58 -24.59 2.88 -10.20
N GLN A 59 -23.32 2.51 -10.03
CA GLN A 59 -22.71 1.38 -10.71
C GLN A 59 -23.34 0.07 -10.23
N PRO A 60 -23.62 -0.88 -11.14
CA PRO A 60 -24.34 -2.11 -10.84
C PRO A 60 -23.41 -3.15 -10.17
N TYR A 61 -22.73 -2.76 -9.11
CA TYR A 61 -21.87 -3.65 -8.36
C TYR A 61 -22.70 -4.60 -7.48
N PRO A 62 -22.32 -5.88 -7.39
CA PRO A 62 -22.95 -6.80 -6.44
C PRO A 62 -22.81 -6.31 -4.99
N VAL A 63 -23.79 -6.67 -4.17
CA VAL A 63 -23.72 -6.48 -2.71
C VAL A 63 -22.50 -7.24 -2.19
N HIS A 64 -21.68 -6.55 -1.42
CA HIS A 64 -20.47 -7.11 -0.82
C HIS A 64 -20.26 -6.52 0.57
N PRO A 65 -19.89 -7.33 1.59
CA PRO A 65 -19.71 -6.84 2.96
C PRO A 65 -18.60 -5.80 3.09
N ASP A 66 -17.55 -5.92 2.27
CA ASP A 66 -16.42 -4.98 2.29
C ASP A 66 -16.69 -3.70 1.48
N ARG A 67 -17.88 -3.56 0.87
CA ARG A 67 -18.21 -2.39 0.07
C ARG A 67 -18.44 -1.20 0.97
N PHE A 68 -17.75 -0.10 0.67
CA PHE A 68 -18.08 1.16 1.33
C PHE A 68 -19.51 1.57 0.94
N THR A 69 -20.35 1.67 1.96
CA THR A 69 -21.70 2.24 1.93
C THR A 69 -21.75 3.32 3.01
N ASN A 70 -22.44 4.43 2.75
CA ASN A 70 -22.53 5.59 3.66
C ASN A 70 -22.76 5.24 5.14
#